data_AF-S3TGX7-F1
#
_entry.id   AF-S3TGX7-F1
#
_cell.length_a   1.000
_cell.length_b   1.000
_cell.length_c   1.000
_cell.angle_alpha   90.00
_cell.angle_beta   90.00
_cell.angle_gamma   90.00
#
_symmetry.space_group_name_H-M   'P 1'
#
loop_
_entity.id
_entity.type
_entity.pdbx_description
1 polymer ?
#
loop_
_entity_poly.entity_id
_entity_poly.type
_entity_poly.pdbx_seq_one_letter_code
_entity_poly.pdbx_strand_id
1 'polypeptide(L)'
;MSIQTISSTITRLNKELADITHRMSLEQKKAADSTSKILQIQNSIGKTTSPSTLKLKLSEINRKEQENARIQSKLSELQKKKTDIDNKLLKEKQNLIKEEILERKKIRGSD
;
A
#
# COMPACT_ATOMS: atom_id res chain seq x y z
N MET A 1 -17.91 -14.24 20.61
CA MET A 1 -16.49 -14.61 20.43
C MET A 1 -15.76 -14.08 21.65
N SER A 2 -14.76 -14.75 22.22
CA SER A 2 -14.14 -14.18 23.45
C SER A 2 -13.37 -12.90 23.13
N ILE A 3 -13.32 -11.96 24.09
CA ILE A 3 -12.51 -10.73 24.02
C ILE A 3 -11.07 -11.05 23.58
N GLN A 4 -10.50 -12.13 24.13
CA GLN A 4 -9.14 -12.58 23.80
C GLN A 4 -8.98 -12.94 22.32
N THR A 5 -9.97 -13.61 21.72
CA THR A 5 -9.96 -13.98 20.30
C THR A 5 -10.08 -12.75 19.40
N ILE A 6 -10.94 -11.79 19.77
CA ILE A 6 -11.10 -10.53 19.02
C ILE A 6 -9.80 -9.72 19.07
N SER A 7 -9.21 -9.55 20.25
CA SER A 7 -7.93 -8.86 20.43
C SER A 7 -6.80 -9.51 19.63
N SER A 8 -6.70 -10.84 19.65
CA SER A 8 -5.70 -11.57 18.85
C SER A 8 -5.89 -11.34 17.34
N THR A 9 -7.15 -11.30 16.89
CA THR A 9 -7.49 -11.02 15.49
C THR A 9 -7.11 -9.59 15.11
N ILE A 10 -7.38 -8.59 15.96
CA ILE A 10 -6.96 -7.21 15.75
C ILE A 10 -5.43 -7.10 15.66
N THR A 11 -4.69 -7.77 16.54
CA THR A 11 -3.22 -7.79 16.48
C THR A 11 -2.70 -8.37 15.16
N ARG A 12 -3.30 -9.47 14.68
CA ARG A 12 -2.95 -10.05 13.38
C ARG A 12 -3.22 -9.07 12.24
N LEU A 13 -4.42 -8.49 12.19
CA LEU A 13 -4.80 -7.53 11.15
C LEU A 13 -3.89 -6.28 11.15
N ASN A 14 -3.47 -5.79 12.32
CA ASN A 14 -2.49 -4.70 12.41
C ASN A 14 -1.12 -5.08 11.82
N LYS A 15 -0.65 -6.31 12.04
CA LYS A 15 0.60 -6.79 11.43
C LYS A 15 0.48 -6.90 9.91
N GLU A 16 -0.63 -7.43 9.42
CA GLU A 16 -0.91 -7.51 7.98
C GLU A 16 -0.99 -6.10 7.35
N LEU A 17 -1.62 -5.15 8.03
CA LEU A 17 -1.68 -3.74 7.59
C LEU A 17 -0.30 -3.11 7.49
N ALA A 18 0.57 -3.35 8.48
CA ALA A 18 1.95 -2.87 8.48
C ALA A 18 2.76 -3.47 7.31
N ASP A 19 2.62 -4.78 7.06
CA ASP A 19 3.27 -5.44 5.91
C ASP A 19 2.82 -4.84 4.58
N ILE A 20 1.52 -4.69 4.36
CA ILE A 20 0.99 -4.09 3.13
C ILE A 20 1.50 -2.66 2.96
N THR A 21 1.50 -1.86 4.04
CA THR A 21 1.99 -0.48 4.00
C THR A 21 3.48 -0.43 3.65
N HIS A 22 4.29 -1.34 4.20
CA HIS A 22 5.71 -1.45 3.83
C HIS A 22 5.88 -1.81 2.35
N ARG A 23 5.14 -2.79 1.85
CA ARG A 23 5.18 -3.20 0.45
C ARG A 23 4.77 -2.07 -0.50
N MET A 24 3.77 -1.28 -0.14
CA MET A 24 3.40 -0.07 -0.89
C MET A 24 4.54 0.94 -0.94
N SER A 25 5.22 1.18 0.18
CA SER A 25 6.38 2.07 0.23
C SER A 25 7.51 1.62 -0.70
N LEU A 26 7.79 0.31 -0.75
CA LEU A 26 8.78 -0.26 -1.65
C LEU A 26 8.42 -0.06 -3.13
N GLU A 27 7.15 -0.27 -3.51
CA GLU A 27 6.70 -0.03 -4.88
C GLU A 27 6.70 1.46 -5.23
N GLN A 28 6.34 2.34 -4.29
CA GLN A 28 6.41 3.79 -4.47
C GLN A 28 7.86 4.25 -4.70
N LYS A 29 8.83 3.67 -3.98
CA LYS A 29 10.25 3.94 -4.21
C LYS A 29 10.68 3.57 -5.63
N LYS A 30 10.26 2.40 -6.13
CA LYS A 30 10.55 2.00 -7.51
C LYS A 30 9.97 2.98 -8.54
N ALA A 31 8.75 3.48 -8.31
CA ALA A 31 8.16 4.50 -9.18
C ALA A 31 8.98 5.80 -9.17
N ALA A 32 9.44 6.24 -7.99
CA ALA A 32 10.29 7.42 -7.87
C ALA A 32 11.62 7.24 -8.60
N ASP A 33 12.28 6.09 -8.45
CA ASP A 33 13.54 5.78 -9.12
C ASP A 33 13.39 5.75 -10.66
N SER A 34 12.31 5.14 -11.16
CA SER A 34 12.01 5.12 -12.60
C SER A 34 11.70 6.50 -13.15
N THR A 35 10.94 7.32 -12.42
CA THR A 35 10.68 8.72 -12.79
C THR A 35 11.97 9.55 -12.79
N SER A 36 12.85 9.37 -11.80
CA SER A 36 14.16 10.04 -11.75
C SER A 36 15.00 9.71 -12.99
N LYS A 37 15.03 8.43 -13.40
CA LYS A 37 15.71 8.01 -14.63
C LYS A 37 15.11 8.63 -15.89
N ILE A 38 13.78 8.70 -16.00
CA ILE A 38 13.11 9.38 -17.11
C ILE A 38 13.58 10.84 -17.21
N LEU A 39 13.56 11.56 -16.09
CA LEU A 39 14.01 12.95 -16.03
C LEU A 39 15.48 13.11 -16.43
N GLN A 40 16.36 12.21 -15.98
CA GLN A 40 17.76 12.20 -16.38
C GLN A 40 17.92 12.00 -17.89
N ILE A 41 17.19 11.04 -18.47
CA ILE A 41 17.23 10.78 -19.92
C ILE A 41 16.70 12.00 -20.69
N GLN A 42 15.58 12.57 -20.26
CA GLN A 42 15.00 13.78 -20.86
C GLN A 42 15.98 14.96 -20.83
N ASN A 43 16.61 15.23 -19.69
CA ASN A 43 17.60 16.30 -19.54
C ASN A 43 18.86 16.06 -20.39
N SER A 44 19.19 14.80 -20.69
CA SER A 44 20.31 14.46 -21.58
C SER A 44 20.01 14.64 -23.07
N ILE A 45 18.75 14.92 -23.45
CA ILE A 45 18.37 15.25 -24.82
C ILE A 45 18.62 16.76 -25.03
N GLY A 46 19.75 17.08 -25.66
CA GLY A 46 20.10 18.45 -26.06
C GLY A 46 20.03 18.70 -27.57
N LYS A 47 20.27 19.95 -27.99
CA LYS A 47 20.22 20.40 -29.40
C LYS A 47 21.17 19.66 -30.35
N THR A 48 22.23 19.05 -29.82
CA THR A 48 23.25 18.30 -30.59
C THR A 48 23.00 16.78 -30.59
N THR A 49 21.90 16.31 -30.01
CA THR A 49 21.57 14.89 -29.98
C THR A 49 21.23 14.39 -31.37
N SER A 50 21.98 13.41 -31.87
CA SER A 50 21.71 12.83 -33.20
C SER A 50 20.32 12.16 -33.25
N PRO A 51 19.67 12.08 -34.43
CA PRO A 51 18.36 11.44 -34.57
C PRO A 51 18.33 9.98 -34.10
N SER A 52 19.40 9.22 -34.32
CA SER A 52 19.50 7.82 -33.89
C SER A 52 19.60 7.72 -32.37
N THR A 53 20.42 8.57 -31.73
CA THR A 53 20.53 8.66 -30.27
C THR A 53 19.22 9.12 -29.63
N LEU A 54 18.52 10.08 -30.25
CA LEU A 54 17.21 10.55 -29.79
C LEU A 54 16.20 9.40 -29.79
N LYS A 55 16.13 8.62 -30.88
CA LYS A 55 15.23 7.45 -30.97
C LYS A 55 15.50 6.42 -29.86
N LEU A 56 16.77 6.15 -29.55
CA LEU A 56 17.14 5.24 -28.46
C LEU A 56 16.68 5.76 -27.09
N LYS A 57 16.96 7.04 -26.78
CA LYS A 57 16.54 7.68 -25.52
C LYS A 57 15.03 7.71 -25.36
N LEU A 58 14.28 8.01 -26.43
CA LEU A 58 12.81 7.97 -26.41
C LEU A 58 12.27 6.55 -26.18
N SER A 59 12.91 5.54 -26.76
CA SER A 59 12.54 4.14 -26.50
C SER A 59 12.78 3.75 -25.04
N GLU A 60 13.87 4.22 -24.44
CA GLU A 60 14.17 3.99 -23.03
C GLU A 60 13.15 4.68 -22.11
N ILE A 61 12.79 5.94 -22.40
CA ILE A 61 11.72 6.65 -21.69
C ILE A 61 10.42 5.85 -21.76
N ASN A 62 10.00 5.41 -22.95
CA ASN A 62 8.76 4.65 -23.12
C ASN A 62 8.77 3.35 -22.31
N ARG A 63 9.89 2.62 -22.28
CA ARG A 63 10.04 1.41 -21.45
C ARG A 63 9.87 1.72 -19.97
N LYS A 64 10.44 2.82 -19.48
CA LYS A 64 10.32 3.27 -18.08
C LYS A 64 8.92 3.76 -17.74
N GLU A 65 8.23 4.42 -18.67
CA GLU A 65 6.82 4.80 -18.51
C GLU A 65 5.91 3.56 -18.41
N GLN A 66 6.14 2.54 -19.23
CA GLN A 66 5.42 1.26 -19.10
C GLN A 66 5.70 0.56 -17.77
N GLU A 67 6.95 0.61 -17.28
CA GLU A 67 7.30 0.10 -15.95
C GLU A 67 6.52 0.85 -14.86
N ASN A 68 6.48 2.18 -14.93
CA ASN A 68 5.69 3.02 -14.02
C ASN A 68 4.20 2.66 -14.06
N ALA A 69 3.62 2.44 -15.25
CA ALA A 69 2.21 2.03 -15.36
C ALA A 69 1.94 0.71 -14.62
N ARG A 70 2.83 -0.29 -14.76
CA ARG A 70 2.74 -1.57 -14.03
C ARG A 70 2.86 -1.38 -12.51
N ILE A 71 3.77 -0.52 -12.05
CA ILE A 71 3.92 -0.19 -10.63
C ILE A 71 2.64 0.46 -10.10
N GLN A 72 2.02 1.37 -10.85
CA GLN A 72 0.76 2.01 -10.45
C GLN A 72 -0.39 1.02 -10.36
N SER A 73 -0.51 0.06 -11.29
CA SER A 73 -1.49 -1.04 -11.17
C SER A 73 -1.28 -1.84 -9.89
N LYS A 74 -0.03 -2.19 -9.56
CA LYS A 74 0.31 -2.94 -8.34
C LYS A 74 0.01 -2.15 -7.07
N LEU A 75 0.29 -0.85 -7.05
CA LEU A 75 -0.06 0.04 -5.94
C LEU A 75 -1.58 0.10 -5.74
N SER A 76 -2.36 0.16 -6.82
CA SER A 76 -3.83 0.12 -6.75
C SER A 76 -4.33 -1.19 -6.13
N GLU A 77 -3.75 -2.33 -6.51
CA GLU A 77 -4.09 -3.63 -5.91
C GLU A 77 -3.75 -3.69 -4.42
N LEU A 78 -2.56 -3.21 -4.03
CA LEU A 78 -2.16 -3.14 -2.62
C LEU A 78 -3.07 -2.20 -1.82
N GLN A 79 -3.48 -1.08 -2.41
CA GLN A 79 -4.41 -0.14 -1.80
C GLN A 79 -5.78 -0.76 -1.55
N LYS A 80 -6.32 -1.55 -2.50
CA LYS A 80 -7.57 -2.29 -2.30
C LYS A 80 -7.46 -3.26 -1.11
N LYS A 81 -6.36 -4.04 -1.06
CA LYS A 81 -6.10 -4.96 0.06
C LYS A 81 -5.97 -4.22 1.40
N LYS A 82 -5.31 -3.07 1.42
CA LYS A 82 -5.21 -2.20 2.60
C LYS A 82 -6.60 -1.81 3.09
N THR A 83 -7.46 -1.33 2.19
CA THR A 83 -8.85 -0.96 2.51
C THR A 83 -9.64 -2.14 3.06
N ASP A 84 -9.49 -3.33 2.50
CA ASP A 84 -10.16 -4.54 3.01
C ASP A 84 -9.74 -4.89 4.44
N ILE A 85 -8.44 -4.77 4.74
CA ILE A 85 -7.91 -4.99 6.10
C ILE A 85 -8.42 -3.91 7.06
N ASP A 86 -8.40 -2.64 6.66
CA ASP A 86 -8.90 -1.52 7.47
C ASP A 86 -10.39 -1.71 7.83
N ASN A 87 -11.21 -2.16 6.87
CA ASN A 87 -12.62 -2.48 7.10
C ASN A 87 -12.82 -3.63 8.09
N LYS A 88 -12.05 -4.72 7.95
CA LYS A 88 -12.08 -5.84 8.90
C LYS A 88 -11.67 -5.38 10.29
N LEU A 89 -10.62 -4.57 10.39
CA LEU A 89 -10.10 -4.04 11.64
C LEU A 89 -11.11 -3.13 12.34
N LEU A 90 -11.82 -2.28 11.59
CA LEU A 90 -12.91 -1.46 12.12
C LEU A 90 -14.02 -2.34 12.70
N LYS A 91 -14.44 -3.38 11.98
CA LYS A 91 -15.47 -4.33 12.45
C LYS A 91 -15.05 -5.02 13.74
N GLU A 92 -13.82 -5.54 13.81
CA GLU A 92 -13.34 -6.22 15.02
C GLU A 92 -13.18 -5.27 16.21
N LYS A 93 -12.75 -4.02 16.00
CA LYS A 93 -12.75 -3.00 17.06
C LYS A 93 -14.15 -2.72 17.59
N GLN A 94 -15.16 -2.65 16.73
CA GLN A 94 -16.56 -2.50 17.16
C GLN A 94 -17.06 -3.74 17.93
N ASN A 95 -16.68 -4.94 17.49
CA ASN A 95 -17.02 -6.17 18.21
C ASN A 95 -16.39 -6.20 19.60
N LEU A 96 -15.13 -5.79 19.72
CA LEU A 96 -14.41 -5.71 20.99
C LEU A 96 -15.15 -4.82 22.00
N ILE A 97 -15.52 -3.61 21.59
CA ILE A 97 -16.25 -2.66 22.43
C ILE A 97 -17.59 -3.27 22.89
N LYS A 98 -18.33 -3.92 21.98
CA LYS A 98 -19.60 -4.57 22.32
C LYS A 98 -19.43 -5.67 23.37
N GLU A 99 -18.46 -6.56 23.19
CA GLU A 99 -18.19 -7.66 24.13
C GLU A 99 -17.69 -7.14 25.49
N GLU A 100 -16.83 -6.12 25.51
CA GLU A 100 -16.39 -5.47 26.74
C GLU A 100 -17.56 -4.83 27.53
N ILE A 101 -18.52 -4.21 26.83
CA ILE A 101 -19.73 -3.67 27.47
C ILE A 101 -20.60 -4.79 28.03
N LEU A 102 -20.76 -5.90 27.29
CA LEU A 102 -21.54 -7.05 27.74
C LEU A 102 -20.93 -7.68 28.99
N GLU A 103 -19.62 -7.89 29.01
CA GLU A 103 -18.92 -8.42 30.19
C GLU A 103 -19.05 -7.49 31.40
N ARG A 104 -18.87 -6.17 31.22
CA ARG A 104 -19.08 -5.20 32.31
C ARG A 104 -20.51 -5.21 32.86
N LYS A 105 -21.52 -5.39 32.01
CA LYS A 105 -22.92 -5.49 32.44
C LYS A 105 -23.19 -6.77 33.22
N LYS A 106 -22.60 -7.91 32.83
CA LYS A 106 -22.70 -9.17 33.58
C LYS A 106 -22.12 -9.01 34.98
N ILE A 107 -20.91 -8.46 35.08
CA ILE A 107 -20.22 -8.24 36.36
C ILE A 107 -21.08 -7.36 37.28
N ARG A 108 -21.62 -6.24 36.78
CA ARG A 108 -22.46 -5.32 37.58
C ARG A 108 -23.86 -5.84 37.94
N GLY A 109 -24.37 -6.85 37.23
CA GLY A 109 -25.66 -7.48 37.53
C GLY A 109 -25.53 -8.75 38.37
N SER A 110 -24.31 -9.08 38.81
CA SER A 110 -23.99 -10.24 39.65
C SER A 110 -23.72 -9.83 41.11
N ASP A 111 -23.86 -8.54 41.43
CA ASP A 111 -23.85 -7.95 42.78
C ASP A 111 -25.28 -7.62 43.22
#